data_AF-A0A3Q9RQW7-F1
#
_entry.id   AF-A0A3Q9RQW7-F1
#
_cell.length_a   1.000
_cell.length_b   1.000
_cell.length_c   1.000
_cell.angle_alpha   90.00
_cell.angle_beta   90.00
_cell.angle_gamma   90.00
#
_symmetry.space_group_name_H-M   'P 1'
#
loop_
_entity.id
_entity.type
_entity.pdbx_description
1 polymer ?
#
loop_
_entity_poly.entity_id
_entity_poly.type
_entity_poly.pdbx_seq_one_letter_code
_entity_poly.pdbx_strand_id
1 'polypeptide(L)' 'MIQISYTKTIVGWWNIRKAGEDSFVNLSPDKFEALGLGVSEKARLGCGEISTEQAARLFGAAVA' A
#
# COMPACT_ATOMS: atom_id res chain seq x y z
N MET A 1 2.01 -4.82 -12.98
CA MET A 1 1.28 -4.18 -11.87
C MET A 1 1.04 -5.23 -10.79
N ILE A 2 0.96 -4.82 -9.52
CA ILE A 2 0.66 -5.69 -8.38
C ILE A 2 -0.55 -5.11 -7.65
N GLN A 3 -1.55 -5.94 -7.41
CA GLN A 3 -2.73 -5.55 -6.64
C GLN A 3 -2.39 -5.54 -5.14
N ILE A 4 -2.77 -4.45 -4.48
CA ILE A 4 -2.59 -4.24 -3.06
C ILE A 4 -3.93 -3.95 -2.37
N SER A 5 -4.01 -4.27 -1.09
CA SER A 5 -5.01 -3.67 -0.19
C SER A 5 -4.33 -2.69 0.75
N TYR A 6 -5.03 -1.62 1.09
CA TYR A 6 -4.56 -0.60 2.02
C TYR A 6 -5.61 -0.36 3.11
N THR A 7 -5.16 -0.07 4.33
CA THR A 7 -6.04 0.24 5.47
C THR A 7 -5.43 1.33 6.33
N LYS A 8 -6.21 2.38 6.62
CA LYS A 8 -5.83 3.49 7.49
C LYS A 8 -5.94 3.06 8.94
N THR A 9 -4.84 3.21 9.66
CA THR A 9 -4.74 2.96 11.10
C THR A 9 -5.35 4.11 11.90
N ILE A 10 -5.60 3.89 13.20
CA ILE A 10 -6.14 4.92 14.10
C ILE A 10 -5.22 6.13 14.24
N VAL A 11 -3.91 5.94 14.05
CA VAL A 11 -2.90 7.02 14.09
C VAL A 11 -2.68 7.68 12.72
N GLY A 12 -3.50 7.37 11.72
CA GLY A 12 -3.48 8.00 10.40
C GLY A 12 -2.49 7.41 9.39
N TRP A 13 -1.71 6.40 9.77
CA TRP A 13 -0.79 5.68 8.88
C TRP A 13 -1.52 4.61 8.06
N TRP A 14 -0.87 4.03 7.06
CA TRP A 14 -1.47 3.05 6.14
C TRP A 14 -0.76 1.70 6.19
N ASN A 15 -1.51 0.65 6.50
CA ASN A 15 -1.06 -0.72 6.31
C ASN A 15 -1.32 -1.14 4.87
N ILE A 16 -0.28 -1.51 4.13
CA ILE A 16 -0.35 -1.97 2.73
C ILE A 16 0.00 -3.44 2.65
N ARG A 17 -0.83 -4.23 1.97
CA ARG A 17 -0.65 -5.68 1.77
C ARG A 17 -0.68 -6.00 0.29
N LYS A 18 0.08 -7.00 -0.13
CA LYS A 18 -0.16 -7.65 -1.42
C LYS A 18 -1.49 -8.42 -1.35
N ALA A 19 -2.26 -8.43 -2.44
CA ALA A 19 -3.49 -9.19 -2.48
C ALA A 19 -3.21 -10.69 -2.24
N GLY A 20 -3.89 -11.28 -1.27
CA GLY A 20 -3.68 -12.68 -0.87
C GLY A 20 -2.57 -12.91 0.17
N GLU A 21 -1.90 -11.85 0.64
CA GLU A 21 -0.93 -11.94 1.73
C GLU A 21 -1.44 -11.28 3.01
N ASP A 22 -1.08 -11.86 4.15
CA ASP A 22 -1.36 -11.29 5.47
C ASP A 22 -0.26 -10.32 5.94
N SER A 23 0.92 -10.40 5.33
CA SER A 23 2.03 -9.50 5.63
C SER A 23 1.72 -8.10 5.12
N PHE A 24 1.99 -7.10 5.96
CA PHE A 24 1.79 -5.70 5.61
C PHE A 24 3.02 -4.87 5.90
N VAL A 25 3.20 -3.82 5.10
CA VAL A 25 4.13 -2.73 5.40
C VAL A 25 3.34 -1.53 5.88
N ASN A 26 3.90 -0.81 6.84
CA ASN A 26 3.28 0.39 7.38
C ASN A 26 3.90 1.63 6.75
N LEU A 27 3.06 2.49 6.16
CA LEU A 27 3.47 3.71 5.48
C LEU A 27 2.91 4.94 6.21
N SER A 28 3.75 5.96 6.34
CA SER A 28 3.28 7.30 6.71
C SER A 28 2.36 7.86 5.61
N PRO A 29 1.50 8.84 5.94
CA PRO A 29 0.65 9.51 4.94
C PRO A 29 1.42 9.97 3.70
N ASP A 30 2.56 10.64 3.87
CA ASP A 30 3.38 11.16 2.76
C ASP A 30 3.90 10.04 1.84
N LYS A 31 4.32 8.90 2.43
CA LYS A 31 4.78 7.74 1.66
C LYS A 31 3.66 7.06 0.90
N PHE A 32 2.45 7.05 1.47
CA PHE A 32 1.27 6.51 0.82
C PHE A 32 0.81 7.40 -0.33
N GLU A 33 0.81 8.71 -0.15
CA GLU A 33 0.47 9.69 -1.20
C GLU A 33 1.44 9.60 -2.39
N ALA A 34 2.74 9.40 -2.11
CA ALA A 34 3.75 9.19 -3.12
C ALA A 34 3.53 7.92 -4.00
N LEU A 35 2.64 7.00 -3.60
CA LEU A 35 2.23 5.89 -4.45
C LEU A 35 1.33 6.34 -5.61
N GLY A 36 0.74 7.53 -5.54
CA GLY A 36 -0.05 8.11 -6.62
C GLY A 36 -1.40 7.41 -6.84
N LEU A 37 -1.96 6.77 -5.82
CA LEU A 37 -3.18 5.96 -5.92
C LEU A 37 -4.48 6.78 -6.04
N GLY A 38 -4.42 8.12 -5.92
CA GLY A 38 -5.60 8.98 -6.01
C GLY A 38 -6.64 8.73 -4.91
N VAL A 39 -6.21 8.25 -3.75
CA VAL A 39 -7.10 7.85 -2.65
C VAL A 39 -7.62 9.08 -1.90
N SER A 40 -8.93 9.14 -1.66
CA SER A 40 -9.54 10.20 -0.84
C SER A 40 -8.99 10.20 0.58
N GLU A 41 -8.77 11.37 1.17
CA GLU A 41 -8.37 11.51 2.59
C GLU A 41 -9.35 10.86 3.59
N LYS A 42 -10.63 10.75 3.18
CA LYS A 42 -11.70 10.12 3.96
C LYS A 42 -11.70 8.59 3.86
N ALA A 43 -10.96 8.02 2.91
CA ALA A 43 -10.87 6.59 2.76
C ALA A 43 -10.22 5.96 4.02
N ARG A 44 -10.75 4.81 4.41
CA ARG A 44 -10.22 4.03 5.54
C ARG A 44 -9.67 2.68 5.12
N LEU A 45 -10.10 2.15 3.97
CA LEU A 45 -9.56 0.95 3.36
C LEU A 45 -9.90 0.92 1.88
N GLY A 46 -9.20 0.10 1.12
CA GLY A 46 -9.50 -0.14 -0.28
C GLY A 46 -8.49 -1.05 -0.95
N CYS A 47 -8.67 -1.22 -2.25
CA CYS A 47 -7.74 -1.92 -3.12
C CYS A 47 -7.20 -0.95 -4.17
N GLY A 48 -6.00 -1.21 -4.66
CA GLY A 48 -5.37 -0.45 -5.73
C GLY A 48 -4.29 -1.28 -6.42
N GLU A 49 -3.69 -0.70 -7.45
CA GLU A 49 -2.61 -1.31 -8.18
C GLU A 49 -1.37 -0.42 -8.12
N ILE A 50 -0.21 -1.04 -7.94
CA ILE A 50 1.10 -0.37 -7.98
C ILE A 50 1.99 -1.02 -9.04
N SER A 51 3.02 -0.30 -9.50
CA SER A 51 4.01 -0.87 -10.40
C SER A 51 4.82 -1.97 -9.70
N THR A 52 5.41 -2.87 -10.49
CA THR A 52 6.33 -3.89 -9.97
C THR A 52 7.53 -3.27 -9.28
N GLU A 53 8.01 -2.12 -9.76
CA GLU A 53 9.08 -1.35 -9.14
C GLU A 53 8.68 -0.79 -7.77
N GLN A 54 7.49 -0.19 -7.67
CA GLN A 54 6.95 0.28 -6.39
C GLN A 54 6.79 -0.90 -5.40
N ALA A 55 6.29 -2.03 -5.87
CA ALA A 55 6.15 -3.21 -5.03
C ALA A 55 7.49 -3.76 -4.56
N ALA A 56 8.52 -3.80 -5.41
CA ALA A 56 9.88 -4.22 -5.03
C ALA A 56 10.49 -3.29 -3.97
N ARG A 57 10.24 -1.98 -4.06
CA ARG A 57 10.67 -0.99 -3.06
C ARG A 57 9.94 -1.17 -1.72
N LEU A 58 8.65 -1.51 -1.76
CA LEU A 58 7.82 -1.64 -0.56
C LEU A 58 8.04 -2.97 0.16
N PHE A 59 8.03 -4.08 -0.57
CA PHE A 59 8.03 -5.43 -0.02
C PHE A 59 9.38 -6.15 -0.14
N GLY A 60 10.39 -5.50 -0.73
CA GLY A 60 11.68 -6.11 -1.05
C GLY A 60 11.61 -7.02 -2.28
N ALA A 61 12.77 -7.55 -2.67
CA ALA A 61 12.90 -8.52 -3.76
C ALA A 61 12.41 -9.92 -3.32
N ALA A 62 11.12 -10.05 -3.06
CA ALA A 62 10.42 -11.33 -3.12
C ALA A 62 9.33 -11.19 -4.20
N VAL A 63 9.81 -11.01 -5.43
CA VAL A 63 9.05 -11.25 -6.65
C VAL A 63 9.51 -12.64 -7.12
N ALA A 64 8.84 -13.66 -6.60
CA ALA A 64 8.89 -15.03 -7.10
C ALA A 64 7.44 -15.48 -7.28
#